data_AF-A0A2J6X8T6-F1
#
_entry.id   AF-A0A2J6X8T6-F1
#
_cell.length_a   1.000
_cell.length_b   1.000
_cell.length_c   1.000
_cell.angle_alpha   90.00
_cell.angle_beta   90.00
_cell.angle_gamma   90.00
#
_symmetry.space_group_name_H-M   'P 1'
#
loop_
_entity.id
_entity.type
_entity.pdbx_description
1 polymer ?
#
loop_
_entity_poly.entity_id
_entity_poly.type
_entity_poly.pdbx_seq_one_letter_code
_entity_poly.pdbx_strand_id
1 'polypeptide(L)' 'MRISNKVLNALKNGDPIVALETTIITHGMPYPQNIETAFEVENVVIKNGAVPATIGILDGVVIVGL' A
#
# COMPACT_ATOMS: atom_id res chain seq x y z
N MET A 1 15.61 -2.12 -2.45
CA MET A 1 14.14 -2.31 -2.42
C MET A 1 13.81 -3.32 -1.34
N ARG A 2 12.78 -3.09 -0.52
CA ARG A 2 12.28 -4.02 0.51
C ARG A 2 10.81 -4.29 0.23
N ILE A 3 10.36 -5.52 0.46
CA ILE A 3 8.96 -5.94 0.25
C ILE A 3 8.46 -6.53 1.56
N SER A 4 7.26 -6.15 2.00
CA SER A 4 6.68 -6.69 3.23
C SER A 4 6.40 -8.19 3.13
N ASN A 5 6.40 -8.87 4.27
CA ASN A 5 6.08 -10.31 4.32
C ASN A 5 4.67 -10.60 3.77
N LYS A 6 3.70 -9.70 3.98
CA LYS A 6 2.33 -9.84 3.46
C LYS A 6 2.32 -9.90 1.94
N VAL A 7 3.02 -8.97 1.28
CA VAL A 7 3.10 -8.92 -0.18
C VAL A 7 3.96 -10.07 -0.72
N LEU A 8 5.06 -10.42 -0.07
CA LEU A 8 5.88 -11.58 -0.45
C LEU A 8 5.10 -12.90 -0.42
N ASN A 9 4.27 -13.09 0.60
CA ASN A 9 3.44 -14.30 0.72
C ASN A 9 2.35 -14.32 -0.36
N ALA A 10 1.69 -13.19 -0.60
CA ALA A 10 0.70 -13.06 -1.67
C ALA A 10 1.29 -13.40 -3.04
N LEU A 11 2.50 -12.89 -3.35
CA LEU A 11 3.21 -13.22 -4.57
C LEU A 11 3.51 -14.72 -4.70
N LYS A 12 3.94 -15.37 -3.60
CA LYS A 12 4.24 -16.81 -3.60
C LYS A 12 2.99 -17.67 -3.80
N ASN A 13 1.86 -17.24 -3.26
CA ASN A 13 0.59 -17.96 -3.34
C ASN A 13 -0.17 -17.69 -4.65
N GLY A 14 0.22 -16.68 -5.41
CA GLY A 14 -0.54 -16.21 -6.57
C GLY A 14 -1.80 -15.43 -6.18
N ASP A 15 -1.84 -14.88 -4.96
CA ASP A 15 -2.94 -14.05 -4.49
C ASP A 15 -2.96 -12.71 -5.26
N PRO A 16 -4.14 -12.15 -5.57
CA PRO A 16 -4.23 -10.86 -6.25
C PRO A 16 -3.67 -9.74 -5.37
N ILE A 17 -2.84 -8.88 -5.97
CA ILE A 17 -2.21 -7.74 -5.31
C ILE A 17 -2.61 -6.46 -6.03
N VAL A 18 -2.92 -5.41 -5.26
CA VAL A 18 -3.20 -4.08 -5.77
C VAL A 18 -2.14 -3.11 -5.25
N ALA A 19 -1.38 -2.51 -6.16
CA ALA A 19 -0.43 -1.46 -5.83
C ALA A 19 -1.14 -0.14 -5.55
N LEU A 20 -0.73 0.58 -4.50
CA LEU A 20 -1.27 1.88 -4.12
C LEU A 20 -0.12 2.91 -4.02
N GLU A 21 -0.35 4.14 -4.48
CA GLU A 21 0.67 5.20 -4.48
C GLU A 21 0.72 5.99 -3.16
N THR A 22 1.87 6.60 -2.87
CA THR A 22 2.03 7.52 -1.72
C THR A 22 1.93 9.00 -2.06
N THR A 23 1.87 9.38 -3.35
CA THR A 23 1.82 10.80 -3.76
C THR A 23 0.54 11.46 -3.29
N ILE A 24 -0.62 10.83 -3.49
CA ILE A 24 -1.91 11.31 -2.96
C ILE A 24 -1.89 11.52 -1.43
N ILE A 25 -1.20 10.64 -0.69
CA ILE A 25 -1.09 10.69 0.77
C ILE A 25 -0.19 11.85 1.22
N THR A 26 0.89 12.11 0.50
CA THR A 26 1.93 13.07 0.90
C THR A 26 1.65 14.50 0.43
N HIS A 27 1.06 14.66 -0.76
CA HIS A 27 0.89 15.97 -1.40
C HIS A 27 -0.52 16.21 -1.96
N GLY A 28 -1.33 15.17 -2.11
CA GLY A 28 -2.64 15.26 -2.76
C GLY A 28 -3.80 15.61 -1.84
N MET A 29 -3.65 15.38 -0.53
CA MET A 29 -4.71 15.60 0.46
C MET A 29 -4.16 16.23 1.75
N PRO A 30 -4.94 17.10 2.42
CA PRO A 30 -4.55 17.62 3.72
C PRO A 30 -4.61 16.53 4.80
N TYR A 31 -3.88 16.75 5.89
CA TYR A 31 -4.04 15.98 7.11
C TYR A 31 -5.31 16.42 7.87
N PRO A 32 -6.11 15.49 8.45
CA PRO A 32 -5.89 14.03 8.55
C PRO A 32 -6.41 13.19 7.39
N GLN A 33 -7.12 13.80 6.43
CA GLN A 33 -7.82 13.10 5.35
C GLN A 33 -6.89 12.22 4.50
N ASN A 34 -5.63 12.61 4.36
CA ASN A 34 -4.63 11.82 3.64
C ASN A 34 -4.41 10.43 4.24
N ILE A 35 -4.27 10.33 5.56
CA ILE A 35 -4.06 9.07 6.27
C ILE A 35 -5.36 8.28 6.37
N GLU A 36 -6.48 8.95 6.64
CA GLU A 36 -7.81 8.32 6.66
C GLU A 36 -8.13 7.66 5.32
N THR A 37 -7.93 8.39 4.22
CA THR A 37 -8.15 7.89 2.86
C THR A 37 -7.21 6.72 2.53
N ALA A 38 -5.94 6.79 2.95
CA ALA A 38 -4.99 5.69 2.75
C ALA A 38 -5.50 4.38 3.38
N PHE A 39 -5.95 4.44 4.64
CA PHE A 39 -6.50 3.28 5.33
C PHE A 39 -7.83 2.80 4.73
N GLU A 40 -8.71 3.72 4.33
CA GLU A 40 -9.97 3.36 3.69
C GLU A 40 -9.75 2.61 2.38
N VAL A 41 -8.83 3.09 1.53
CA VAL A 41 -8.50 2.44 0.26
C VAL A 41 -7.87 1.07 0.47
N GLU A 42 -6.94 0.91 1.42
CA GLU A 42 -6.39 -0.42 1.76
C GLU A 42 -7.49 -1.39 2.21
N ASN A 43 -8.42 -0.92 3.04
CA ASN A 43 -9.54 -1.72 3.51
C ASN A 43 -10.48 -2.12 2.36
N VAL A 44 -10.70 -1.25 1.37
CA VAL A 44 -11.47 -1.60 0.17
C VAL A 44 -10.79 -2.73 -0.59
N VAL A 45 -9.47 -2.69 -0.77
CA VAL A 45 -8.71 -3.77 -1.43
C VAL A 45 -8.88 -5.09 -0.69
N ILE A 46 -8.73 -5.08 0.64
CA ILE A 46 -8.88 -6.28 1.49
C ILE A 46 -10.30 -6.84 1.39
N LYS A 47 -11.33 -5.99 1.46
CA LYS A 47 -12.75 -6.40 1.36
C LYS A 47 -13.08 -7.05 0.01
N ASN A 48 -12.33 -6.72 -1.03
CA ASN A 48 -12.47 -7.32 -2.37
C ASN A 48 -11.56 -8.54 -2.58
N GLY A 49 -10.92 -9.06 -1.52
CA GLY A 49 -10.15 -10.30 -1.57
C GLY A 49 -8.73 -10.16 -2.14
N ALA A 50 -8.20 -8.93 -2.22
CA ALA A 50 -6.83 -8.68 -2.67
C ALA A 50 -5.93 -8.17 -1.55
N VAL A 51 -4.62 -8.24 -1.77
CA VAL A 51 -3.60 -7.74 -0.85
C VAL A 51 -3.16 -6.34 -1.28
N PRO A 52 -3.39 -5.30 -0.46
CA PRO A 52 -2.88 -3.97 -0.77
C PRO A 52 -1.36 -3.93 -0.61
N ALA A 53 -0.72 -3.18 -1.52
CA ALA A 53 0.71 -2.91 -1.49
C ALA A 53 0.92 -1.40 -1.69
N THR A 54 0.83 -0.62 -0.61
CA THR A 54 1.19 0.80 -0.64
C THR A 54 2.70 0.94 -0.86
N ILE A 55 3.10 1.73 -1.86
CA ILE A 55 4.49 1.85 -2.32
C ILE A 55 5.00 3.26 -2.09
N GLY A 56 6.12 3.37 -1.40
CA GLY A 56 6.81 4.62 -1.15
C GLY A 56 8.32 4.45 -1.08
N ILE A 57 9.02 5.57 -0.90
CA ILE A 57 10.46 5.61 -0.65
C ILE A 57 10.69 6.10 0.78
N LEU A 58 11.29 5.24 1.61
CA LEU A 58 11.70 5.59 2.97
C LEU A 58 13.22 5.48 3.06
N ASP A 59 13.88 6.57 3.49
CA ASP A 59 15.34 6.66 3.63
C ASP A 59 16.11 6.21 2.38
N GLY A 60 15.64 6.64 1.20
CA GLY A 60 16.23 6.28 -0.09
C GLY A 60 15.96 4.84 -0.54
N VAL A 61 15.14 4.09 0.19
CA VAL A 61 14.79 2.70 -0.15
C VAL A 61 13.34 2.60 -0.59
N VAL A 62 13.11 2.03 -1.78
CA VAL A 62 11.78 1.64 -2.25
C VAL A 62 11.21 0.55 -1.34
N ILE A 63 10.04 0.80 -0.75
CA ILE A 63 9.28 -0.13 0.09
C ILE A 63 7.97 -0.50 -0.61
N VAL A 64 7.67 -1.79 -0.67
CA VAL A 64 6.40 -2.31 -1.21
C VAL A 64 5.61 -2.99 -0.11
N GLY A 65 4.47 -2.40 0.25
CA GLY A 65 3.66 -2.77 1.41
C GLY A 65 4.18 -2.05 2.65
N LEU A 66 3.69 -0.83 2.86
CA LEU A 66 3.91 -0.01 4.06
C LEU A 66 2.94 -0.39 5.18
#